data_AF-A0A0D6M044-F1
#
_entry.id   AF-A0A0D6M044-F1
#
_cell.length_a   1.000
_cell.length_b   1.000
_cell.length_c   1.000
_cell.angle_alpha   90.00
_cell.angle_beta   90.00
_cell.angle_gamma   90.00
#
_symmetry.space_group_name_H-M   'P 1'
#
loop_
_entity.id
_entity.type
_entity.pdbx_description
1 polymer ?
#
loop_
_entity_poly.entity_id
_entity_poly.type
_entity_poly.pdbx_seq_one_letter_code
_entity_poly.pdbx_strand_id
1 'polypeptide(L)'
;MFDVSSTEVKHPFPAMMMDVAGEMTFWERTKSLIGHGLMKFFWRRWIADPETELFRRLIRPDFPHLIELSSKCPLVMANTNDLYDMTRPLLAKVVNIGGVGMELADAKPLPKEAILTGTPLIAIPLFGDQPKNARLIERHGIGMILQKGEISVHTVTKALAKVTGNSRYSANAKRLSRMVDRKPVSPSHLLVKWSEFVAEFQTLENLEPAGNKLNFFQYHSLDVIAFLISITAIVLFILFKVVKFAGCRIFSFCKQKKQKAE
;
A
#
# COMPACT_ATOMS: atom_id res chain seq x y z
N MET A 1 -8.14 -8.39 -6.81
CA MET A 1 -6.88 -7.62 -6.64
C MET A 1 -6.49 -7.70 -5.17
N PHE A 2 -5.64 -8.64 -4.80
CA PHE A 2 -5.19 -8.80 -3.42
C PHE A 2 -4.27 -7.64 -3.08
N ASP A 3 -4.58 -6.89 -2.02
CA ASP A 3 -3.65 -5.88 -1.50
C ASP A 3 -2.52 -6.57 -0.73
N VAL A 4 -1.53 -7.03 -1.47
CA VAL A 4 -0.34 -7.69 -0.92
C VAL A 4 0.55 -6.71 -0.13
N SER A 5 0.31 -5.40 -0.25
CA SER A 5 1.06 -4.39 0.52
C SER A 5 0.68 -4.34 2.00
N SER A 6 -0.49 -4.89 2.34
CA SER A 6 -1.04 -4.88 3.70
C SER A 6 -0.36 -5.86 4.67
N THR A 7 0.59 -6.68 4.19
CA THR A 7 1.21 -7.72 5.01
C THR A 7 2.43 -7.24 5.78
N GLU A 8 3.34 -6.40 5.25
CA GLU A 8 4.62 -6.21 5.98
C GLU A 8 5.34 -4.86 5.91
N VAL A 9 4.79 -3.81 5.28
CA VAL A 9 5.58 -2.58 5.08
C VAL A 9 4.90 -1.36 5.69
N LYS A 10 5.42 -0.93 6.85
CA LYS A 10 5.03 0.28 7.59
C LYS A 10 5.53 1.60 6.96
N HIS A 11 5.38 1.76 5.65
CA HIS A 11 5.27 3.12 5.10
C HIS A 11 3.79 3.42 4.95
N PRO A 12 3.35 4.66 5.14
CA PRO A 12 1.94 4.95 4.94
C PRO A 12 1.71 4.76 3.44
N PHE A 13 1.01 3.69 3.08
CA PHE A 13 0.48 3.48 1.75
C PHE A 13 -0.96 3.94 1.75
N PRO A 14 -1.43 4.63 0.71
CA PRO A 14 -2.84 4.97 0.60
C PRO A 14 -3.64 3.67 0.69
N ALA A 15 -4.72 3.66 1.49
CA ALA A 15 -5.65 2.55 1.45
C ALA A 15 -6.21 2.38 0.02
N MET A 16 -6.67 1.19 -0.35
CA MET A 16 -7.07 0.82 -1.73
C MET A 16 -8.02 1.82 -2.42
N MET A 17 -8.77 2.62 -1.67
CA MET A 17 -9.76 3.60 -2.15
C MET A 17 -9.33 5.07 -1.92
N MET A 18 -8.05 5.33 -1.67
CA MET A 18 -7.55 6.69 -1.46
C MET A 18 -7.00 7.30 -2.75
N ASP A 19 -7.36 8.56 -2.98
CA ASP A 19 -6.94 9.37 -4.13
C ASP A 19 -5.54 9.97 -3.94
N VAL A 20 -4.61 9.21 -3.36
CA VAL A 20 -3.26 9.69 -3.09
C VAL A 20 -2.25 8.83 -3.85
N ALA A 21 -1.33 9.49 -4.56
CA ALA A 21 -0.14 8.85 -5.09
C ALA A 21 1.08 9.70 -4.77
N GLY A 22 2.01 9.16 -3.98
CA GLY A 22 3.22 9.86 -3.53
C GLY A 22 3.24 10.12 -2.01
N GLU A 23 3.89 11.21 -1.62
CA GLU A 23 4.01 11.60 -0.21
C GLU A 23 2.65 12.00 0.39
N MET A 24 2.37 11.48 1.59
CA MET A 24 1.12 11.77 2.31
C MET A 24 1.35 12.76 3.45
N THR A 25 0.45 13.74 3.53
CA THR A 25 0.32 14.63 4.68
C THR A 25 -0.05 13.85 5.95
N PHE A 26 0.13 14.46 7.12
CA PHE A 26 -0.29 13.85 8.38
C PHE A 26 -1.74 13.35 8.36
N TRP A 27 -2.67 14.16 7.85
CA TRP A 27 -4.09 13.79 7.80
C TRP A 27 -4.39 12.65 6.84
N GLU A 28 -3.72 12.59 5.70
CA GLU A 28 -3.85 11.48 4.76
C GLU A 28 -3.28 10.19 5.37
N ARG A 29 -2.17 10.27 6.09
CA ARG A 29 -1.62 9.12 6.85
C ARG A 29 -2.60 8.63 7.91
N THR A 30 -3.26 9.54 8.64
CA THR A 30 -4.28 9.18 9.63
C THR A 30 -5.49 8.51 8.98
N LYS A 31 -5.99 9.06 7.87
CA LYS A 31 -7.09 8.45 7.10
C LYS A 31 -6.70 7.08 6.55
N SER A 32 -5.47 6.96 6.03
CA SER A 32 -4.90 5.70 5.57
C SER A 32 -4.86 4.66 6.68
N LEU A 33 -4.36 5.02 7.87
CA LEU A 33 -4.29 4.12 9.02
C LEU A 33 -5.67 3.58 9.41
N ILE A 34 -6.66 4.48 9.53
CA ILE A 34 -8.05 4.10 9.83
C ILE A 34 -8.63 3.25 8.71
N GLY A 35 -8.40 3.65 7.45
CA GLY A 35 -8.86 2.95 6.26
C GLY A 35 -8.34 1.52 6.19
N HIS A 36 -7.05 1.28 6.45
CA HIS A 36 -6.46 -0.06 6.48
C HIS A 36 -7.06 -0.94 7.58
N GLY A 37 -7.30 -0.38 8.76
CA GLY A 37 -7.94 -1.10 9.88
C GLY A 37 -9.38 -1.52 9.54
N LEU A 38 -10.19 -0.58 9.07
CA LEU A 38 -11.58 -0.83 8.68
C LEU A 38 -11.67 -1.77 7.47
N MET A 39 -10.78 -1.60 6.48
CA MET A 39 -10.78 -2.41 5.27
C MET A 39 -10.52 -3.88 5.59
N LYS A 40 -9.61 -4.22 6.51
CA LYS A 40 -9.41 -5.63 6.91
C LYS A 40 -10.69 -6.27 7.45
N PHE A 41 -11.49 -5.52 8.22
CA PHE A 41 -12.76 -6.00 8.76
C PHE A 41 -13.83 -6.14 7.67
N PHE A 42 -14.04 -5.09 6.88
CA PHE A 42 -15.07 -5.08 5.83
C PHE A 42 -14.74 -6.04 4.69
N TRP A 43 -13.48 -6.12 4.27
CA TRP A 43 -13.04 -6.97 3.17
C TRP A 43 -13.32 -8.44 3.45
N ARG A 44 -13.07 -8.90 4.68
CA ARG A 44 -13.42 -10.28 5.07
C ARG A 44 -14.92 -10.53 4.89
N ARG A 45 -15.76 -9.68 5.48
CA ARG A 45 -17.21 -9.89 5.50
C ARG A 45 -17.90 -9.66 4.16
N TRP A 46 -17.47 -8.66 3.41
CA TRP A 46 -18.15 -8.21 2.19
C TRP A 46 -17.56 -8.82 0.92
N ILE A 47 -16.31 -9.30 0.95
CA ILE A 47 -15.65 -9.85 -0.24
C ILE A 47 -15.24 -11.30 0.01
N ALA A 48 -14.40 -11.57 1.01
CA ALA A 48 -13.84 -12.91 1.18
C ALA A 48 -14.88 -13.98 1.53
N ASP A 49 -15.81 -13.71 2.47
CA ASP A 49 -16.82 -14.69 2.87
C ASP A 49 -17.79 -14.99 1.70
N PRO A 50 -18.38 -13.99 1.01
CA PRO A 50 -19.29 -14.25 -0.12
C PRO A 50 -18.61 -14.90 -1.33
N GLU A 51 -17.38 -14.48 -1.67
CA GLU A 51 -16.63 -15.10 -2.76
C GLU A 51 -16.30 -16.56 -2.40
N THR A 52 -15.82 -16.85 -1.19
CA THR A 52 -15.52 -18.23 -0.76
C THR A 52 -16.76 -19.12 -0.90
N GLU A 53 -17.94 -18.62 -0.49
CA GLU A 53 -19.19 -19.36 -0.63
C GLU A 53 -19.56 -19.62 -2.10
N LEU A 54 -19.32 -18.64 -2.98
CA LEU A 54 -19.51 -18.81 -4.42
C LEU A 54 -18.59 -19.91 -4.98
N PHE A 55 -17.31 -19.91 -4.60
CA PHE A 55 -16.36 -20.97 -4.98
C PHE A 55 -16.80 -22.34 -4.48
N ARG A 56 -17.35 -22.42 -3.27
CA ARG A 56 -17.87 -23.68 -2.72
C ARG A 56 -19.04 -24.24 -3.50
N ARG A 57 -19.91 -23.35 -3.99
CA ARG A 57 -21.08 -23.71 -4.80
C ARG A 57 -20.74 -24.08 -6.24
N LEU A 58 -19.82 -23.35 -6.86
CA LEU A 58 -19.55 -23.47 -8.30
C LEU A 58 -18.39 -24.39 -8.65
N ILE A 59 -17.40 -24.52 -7.77
CA ILE A 59 -16.17 -25.28 -8.04
C ILE A 59 -16.13 -26.57 -7.23
N ARG A 60 -16.14 -26.48 -5.88
CA ARG A 60 -16.07 -27.64 -4.99
C ARG A 60 -16.56 -27.34 -3.57
N PRO A 61 -17.40 -28.17 -2.95
CA PRO A 61 -17.97 -27.89 -1.62
C PRO A 61 -16.93 -27.69 -0.50
N ASP A 62 -15.78 -28.35 -0.60
CA ASP A 62 -14.68 -28.32 0.35
C ASP A 62 -13.62 -27.24 0.04
N PHE A 63 -13.95 -26.23 -0.77
CA PHE A 63 -13.01 -25.17 -1.13
C PHE A 63 -12.51 -24.42 0.12
N PRO A 64 -11.19 -24.27 0.30
CA PRO A 64 -10.60 -23.59 1.45
C PRO A 64 -10.98 -22.11 1.47
N HIS A 65 -10.96 -21.49 2.65
CA HIS A 65 -11.31 -20.08 2.76
C HIS A 65 -10.29 -19.20 2.01
N LEU A 66 -10.74 -18.21 1.25
CA LEU A 66 -9.85 -17.39 0.40
C LEU A 66 -8.74 -16.67 1.20
N ILE A 67 -9.03 -16.25 2.43
CA ILE A 67 -8.02 -15.65 3.32
C ILE A 67 -6.94 -16.67 3.69
N GLU A 68 -7.32 -17.91 3.97
CA GLU A 68 -6.36 -18.98 4.31
C GLU A 68 -5.56 -19.42 3.09
N LEU A 69 -6.20 -19.46 1.91
CA LEU A 69 -5.51 -19.74 0.66
C LEU A 69 -4.47 -18.66 0.36
N SER A 70 -4.85 -17.39 0.48
CA SER A 70 -3.95 -16.27 0.23
C SER A 70 -2.76 -16.18 1.19
N SER A 71 -2.92 -16.63 2.45
CA SER A 71 -1.79 -16.69 3.40
C SER A 71 -0.80 -17.80 3.04
N LYS A 72 -1.27 -18.91 2.47
CA LYS A 72 -0.45 -20.06 2.06
C LYS A 72 0.10 -19.96 0.63
N CYS A 73 -0.24 -18.91 -0.12
CA CYS A 73 0.25 -18.74 -1.48
C CYS A 73 1.79 -18.57 -1.49
N PRO A 74 2.53 -19.45 -2.21
CA PRO A 74 3.99 -19.40 -2.29
C PRO A 74 4.49 -18.24 -3.14
N LEU A 75 3.68 -17.80 -4.11
CA LEU A 75 3.98 -16.71 -5.03
C LEU A 75 2.70 -15.92 -5.33
N VAL A 76 2.83 -14.60 -5.49
CA VAL A 76 1.75 -13.74 -5.96
C VAL A 76 2.18 -13.04 -7.23
N MET A 77 1.51 -13.37 -8.34
CA MET A 77 1.70 -12.72 -9.63
C MET A 77 0.69 -11.58 -9.76
N ALA A 78 1.17 -10.35 -9.77
CA ALA A 78 0.34 -9.16 -9.89
C ALA A 78 0.41 -8.59 -11.31
N ASN A 79 -0.75 -8.28 -11.89
CA ASN A 79 -0.84 -7.55 -13.15
C ASN A 79 -0.64 -6.05 -12.90
N THR A 80 0.60 -5.67 -12.58
CA THR A 80 1.00 -4.31 -12.27
C THR A 80 2.34 -4.04 -12.93
N ASN A 81 2.57 -2.81 -13.37
CA ASN A 81 3.79 -2.45 -14.10
C ASN A 81 4.63 -1.47 -13.29
N ASP A 82 5.81 -1.91 -12.86
CA ASP A 82 6.73 -1.12 -12.03
C ASP A 82 7.20 0.18 -12.68
N LEU A 83 7.14 0.28 -14.01
CA LEU A 83 7.60 1.47 -14.73
C LEU A 83 6.70 2.68 -14.52
N TYR A 84 5.42 2.47 -14.22
CA TYR A 84 4.47 3.55 -14.01
C TYR A 84 3.59 3.43 -12.77
N ASP A 85 3.61 2.31 -12.05
CA ASP A 85 2.98 2.25 -10.73
C ASP A 85 3.86 2.96 -9.68
N MET A 86 3.31 3.14 -8.48
CA MET A 86 4.07 3.64 -7.35
C MET A 86 5.08 2.60 -6.86
N THR A 87 6.31 3.05 -6.64
CA THR A 87 7.31 2.28 -5.90
C THR A 87 6.80 2.02 -4.48
N ARG A 88 6.64 0.73 -4.15
CA ARG A 88 6.32 0.25 -2.81
C ARG A 88 7.23 -0.91 -2.48
N PRO A 89 7.68 -1.07 -1.23
CA PRO A 89 8.37 -2.27 -0.81
C PRO A 89 7.39 -3.44 -0.94
N LEU A 90 7.83 -4.47 -1.64
CA LEU A 90 7.09 -5.69 -1.90
C LEU A 90 7.81 -6.84 -1.22
N LEU A 91 7.04 -7.84 -0.81
CA LEU A 91 7.64 -9.12 -0.42
C LEU A 91 8.32 -9.74 -1.64
N ALA A 92 9.41 -10.47 -1.41
CA ALA A 92 10.13 -11.17 -2.47
C ALA A 92 9.24 -12.18 -3.22
N LYS A 93 8.17 -12.68 -2.58
CA LYS A 93 7.16 -13.54 -3.21
C LYS A 93 6.17 -12.83 -4.13
N VAL A 94 6.18 -11.50 -4.21
CA VAL A 94 5.29 -10.73 -5.09
C VAL A 94 6.04 -10.34 -6.34
N VAL A 95 5.57 -10.84 -7.48
CA VAL A 95 6.15 -10.56 -8.80
C VAL A 95 5.17 -9.76 -9.62
N ASN A 96 5.62 -8.60 -10.08
CA ASN A 96 4.86 -7.73 -10.97
C ASN A 96 5.14 -8.12 -12.42
N ILE A 97 4.13 -8.69 -13.07
CA ILE A 97 4.21 -9.12 -14.47
C ILE A 97 3.84 -7.94 -15.37
N GLY A 98 2.63 -7.39 -15.14
CA GLY A 98 2.10 -6.16 -15.75
C GLY A 98 1.94 -6.20 -17.27
N GLY A 99 0.75 -5.90 -17.77
CA GLY A 99 0.47 -5.91 -19.22
C GLY A 99 0.04 -7.27 -19.74
N VAL A 100 -0.48 -8.13 -18.85
CA VAL A 100 -1.22 -9.32 -19.25
C VAL A 100 -2.67 -8.92 -19.47
N GLY A 101 -3.15 -9.05 -20.70
CA GLY A 101 -4.54 -8.80 -21.09
C GLY A 101 -5.20 -10.09 -21.58
N MET A 102 -6.52 -10.18 -21.44
CA MET A 102 -7.30 -11.25 -22.05
C MET A 102 -7.68 -10.83 -23.47
N GLU A 103 -7.12 -11.50 -24.47
CA GLU A 103 -7.55 -11.37 -25.85
C GLU A 103 -8.59 -12.45 -26.12
N LEU A 104 -9.87 -12.05 -26.16
CA LEU A 104 -10.95 -12.95 -26.60
C LEU A 104 -10.92 -13.01 -28.12
N ALA A 105 -10.86 -14.23 -28.67
CA ALA A 105 -10.72 -14.47 -30.12
C ALA A 105 -11.79 -13.75 -30.96
N ASP A 106 -13.00 -13.57 -30.41
CA ASP A 106 -14.14 -12.96 -31.10
C ASP A 106 -14.46 -11.52 -30.63
N ALA A 107 -13.63 -10.94 -29.76
CA ALA A 107 -13.87 -9.59 -29.27
C ALA A 107 -13.35 -8.54 -30.26
N LYS A 108 -14.17 -7.52 -30.51
CA LYS A 108 -13.73 -6.33 -31.26
C LYS A 108 -12.49 -5.75 -30.57
N PRO A 109 -11.37 -5.54 -31.28
CA PRO A 109 -10.15 -5.03 -30.67
C PRO A 109 -10.44 -3.67 -30.04
N LEU A 110 -10.20 -3.57 -28.73
CA LEU A 110 -10.27 -2.30 -28.03
C LEU A 110 -9.15 -1.37 -28.56
N PRO A 111 -9.37 -0.04 -28.57
CA PRO A 111 -8.28 0.90 -28.80
C PRO A 111 -7.13 0.56 -27.86
N LYS A 112 -5.91 0.46 -28.41
CA LYS A 112 -4.71 0.22 -27.60
C LYS A 112 -4.67 1.22 -26.44
N GLU A 113 -4.30 0.73 -25.27
CA GLU A 113 -4.22 1.56 -24.07
C GLU A 113 -3.36 2.81 -24.32
N ALA A 114 -3.77 3.94 -23.75
CA ALA A 114 -3.13 5.23 -24.01
C ALA A 114 -1.64 5.27 -23.63
N ILE A 115 -1.23 4.48 -22.63
CA ILE A 115 0.18 4.32 -22.26
C ILE A 115 0.95 3.62 -23.38
N LEU A 116 0.37 2.57 -24.00
CA LEU A 116 1.01 1.85 -25.10
C LEU A 116 1.15 2.73 -26.34
N THR A 117 0.16 3.57 -26.64
CA THR A 117 0.21 4.48 -27.79
C THR A 117 1.03 5.75 -27.53
N GLY A 118 1.40 6.02 -26.28
CA GLY A 118 2.12 7.24 -25.90
C GLY A 118 1.28 8.50 -26.10
N THR A 119 -0.03 8.39 -25.89
CA THR A 119 -0.98 9.50 -26.06
C THR A 119 -1.19 10.21 -24.72
N PRO A 120 -1.08 11.55 -24.67
CA PRO A 120 -1.45 12.32 -23.49
C PRO A 120 -2.91 12.15 -23.08
N LEU A 121 -3.19 12.23 -21.78
CA LEU A 121 -4.51 11.94 -21.22
C LEU A 121 -5.13 13.13 -20.49
N ILE A 122 -6.45 13.22 -20.53
CA ILE A 122 -7.26 13.97 -19.57
C ILE A 122 -8.11 12.94 -18.83
N ALA A 123 -7.78 12.71 -17.56
CA ALA A 123 -8.45 11.72 -16.72
C ALA A 123 -9.60 12.37 -15.96
N ILE A 124 -10.80 11.81 -16.08
CA ILE A 124 -11.98 12.20 -15.30
C ILE A 124 -12.32 11.04 -14.38
N PRO A 125 -11.74 10.97 -13.18
CA PRO A 125 -11.96 9.87 -12.27
C PRO A 125 -13.40 9.89 -11.72
N LEU A 126 -14.05 8.73 -11.71
CA LEU A 126 -15.40 8.58 -11.17
C LEU A 126 -15.43 7.85 -9.83
N PHE A 127 -14.91 6.62 -9.78
CA PHE A 127 -14.84 5.79 -8.57
C PHE A 127 -13.86 4.62 -8.76
N GLY A 128 -13.62 3.87 -7.68
CA GLY A 128 -12.79 2.66 -7.71
C GLY A 128 -11.30 3.00 -7.79
N ASP A 129 -10.59 2.37 -8.72
CA ASP A 129 -9.16 2.53 -8.95
C ASP A 129 -8.81 3.76 -9.82
N GLN A 130 -9.81 4.33 -10.51
CA GLN A 130 -9.62 5.45 -11.43
C GLN A 130 -8.96 6.69 -10.79
N PRO A 131 -9.34 7.14 -9.58
CA PRO A 131 -8.68 8.30 -8.95
C PRO A 131 -7.18 8.08 -8.71
N LYS A 132 -6.80 6.89 -8.24
CA LYS A 132 -5.39 6.51 -8.07
C LYS A 132 -4.66 6.50 -9.41
N ASN A 133 -5.26 5.91 -10.44
CA ASN A 133 -4.68 5.88 -11.79
C ASN A 133 -4.55 7.29 -12.40
N ALA A 134 -5.54 8.17 -12.17
CA ALA A 134 -5.51 9.57 -12.59
C ALA A 134 -4.34 10.33 -11.93
N ARG A 135 -4.07 10.04 -10.65
CA ARG A 135 -2.92 10.63 -9.96
C ARG A 135 -1.58 10.13 -10.50
N LEU A 136 -1.49 8.87 -10.95
CA LEU A 136 -0.31 8.36 -11.67
C LEU A 136 -0.10 9.09 -13.00
N ILE A 137 -1.17 9.34 -13.77
CA ILE A 137 -1.13 10.10 -15.03
C ILE A 137 -0.52 11.49 -14.82
N GLU A 138 -0.95 12.19 -13.77
CA GLU A 138 -0.41 13.51 -13.42
C GLU A 138 1.03 13.43 -12.93
N ARG A 139 1.35 12.45 -12.07
CA ARG A 139 2.71 12.25 -11.52
C ARG A 139 3.76 11.99 -12.61
N HIS A 140 3.42 11.19 -13.62
CA HIS A 140 4.31 10.95 -14.77
C HIS A 140 4.30 12.10 -15.77
N GLY A 141 3.45 13.11 -15.56
CA GLY A 141 3.31 14.24 -16.45
C GLY A 141 2.89 13.81 -17.86
N ILE A 142 2.07 12.76 -17.96
CA ILE A 142 1.50 12.25 -19.22
C ILE A 142 0.06 12.73 -19.42
N GLY A 143 -0.48 13.51 -18.49
CA GLY A 143 -1.82 14.04 -18.60
C GLY A 143 -2.22 14.94 -17.44
N MET A 144 -3.50 15.26 -17.40
CA MET A 144 -4.12 16.07 -16.34
C MET A 144 -5.37 15.40 -15.80
N ILE A 145 -5.70 15.74 -14.55
CA ILE A 145 -6.91 15.27 -13.87
C ILE A 145 -7.95 16.38 -13.96
N LEU A 146 -9.19 16.02 -14.32
CA LEU A 146 -10.34 16.90 -14.25
C LEU A 146 -11.38 16.25 -13.34
N GLN A 147 -11.65 16.88 -12.20
CA GLN A 147 -12.60 16.34 -11.23
C GLN A 147 -14.03 16.42 -11.79
N LYS A 148 -14.83 15.39 -11.54
CA LYS A 148 -16.23 15.32 -12.03
C LYS A 148 -17.05 16.57 -11.66
N GLY A 149 -16.85 17.10 -10.46
CA GLY A 149 -17.54 18.29 -9.97
C GLY A 149 -17.14 19.61 -10.64
N GLU A 150 -16.03 19.63 -11.39
CA GLU A 150 -15.46 20.82 -12.01
C GLU A 150 -15.63 20.83 -13.55
N ILE A 151 -16.36 19.85 -14.10
CA ILE A 151 -16.55 19.72 -15.55
C ILE A 151 -17.44 20.85 -16.06
N SER A 152 -16.87 21.66 -16.93
CA SER A 152 -17.55 22.71 -17.69
C SER A 152 -16.89 22.86 -19.06
N VAL A 153 -17.56 23.50 -20.00
CA VAL A 153 -16.98 23.78 -21.33
C VAL A 153 -15.65 24.53 -21.17
N HIS A 154 -15.58 25.48 -20.24
CA HIS A 154 -14.36 26.25 -19.99
C HIS A 154 -13.22 25.38 -19.42
N THR A 155 -13.49 24.55 -18.42
CA THR A 155 -12.44 23.70 -17.81
C THR A 155 -11.95 22.62 -18.77
N VAL A 156 -12.83 22.03 -19.57
CA VAL A 156 -12.45 21.05 -20.60
C VAL A 156 -11.62 21.71 -21.71
N THR A 157 -12.05 22.88 -22.21
CA THR A 157 -11.31 23.60 -23.26
C THR A 157 -9.93 24.04 -22.77
N LYS A 158 -9.84 24.54 -21.54
CA LYS A 158 -8.57 24.87 -20.89
C LYS A 158 -7.67 23.65 -20.72
N ALA A 159 -8.26 22.51 -20.34
CA ALA A 159 -7.50 21.27 -20.17
C ALA A 159 -6.94 20.77 -21.51
N LEU A 160 -7.78 20.75 -22.56
CA LEU A 160 -7.36 20.42 -23.92
C LEU A 160 -6.25 21.33 -24.40
N ALA A 161 -6.44 22.66 -24.33
CA ALA A 161 -5.44 23.64 -24.76
C ALA A 161 -4.10 23.47 -24.03
N LYS A 162 -4.12 23.11 -22.74
CA LYS A 162 -2.90 22.86 -21.96
C LYS A 162 -2.21 21.55 -22.32
N VAL A 163 -2.95 20.46 -22.54
CA VAL A 163 -2.38 19.16 -22.92
C VAL A 163 -1.84 19.20 -24.35
N THR A 164 -2.54 19.85 -25.28
CA THR A 164 -2.12 19.96 -26.69
C THR A 164 -1.06 21.04 -26.90
N GLY A 165 -1.11 22.13 -26.14
CA GLY A 165 -0.16 23.24 -26.25
C GLY A 165 1.21 22.97 -25.61
N ASN A 166 1.30 22.02 -24.66
CA ASN A 166 2.56 21.67 -24.00
C ASN A 166 3.09 20.32 -24.47
N SER A 167 4.15 20.36 -25.29
CA SER A 167 4.80 19.16 -25.86
C SER A 167 5.37 18.22 -24.80
N ARG A 168 5.60 18.67 -23.55
CA ARG A 168 6.09 17.84 -22.44
C ARG A 168 5.16 16.65 -22.18
N TYR A 169 3.85 16.83 -22.25
CA TYR A 169 2.91 15.73 -22.04
C TYR A 169 3.08 14.62 -23.09
N SER A 170 3.18 15.00 -24.37
CA SER A 170 3.42 14.05 -25.46
C SER A 170 4.81 13.41 -25.38
N ALA A 171 5.85 14.18 -25.04
CA ALA A 171 7.20 13.67 -24.89
C ALA A 171 7.30 12.63 -23.76
N ASN A 172 6.69 12.92 -22.61
CA ASN A 172 6.62 12.00 -21.47
C ASN A 172 5.80 10.75 -21.80
N ALA A 173 4.63 10.93 -22.44
CA ALA A 173 3.77 9.80 -22.81
C ALA A 173 4.49 8.86 -23.80
N LYS A 174 5.14 9.40 -24.83
CA LYS A 174 5.97 8.63 -25.77
C LYS A 174 7.16 7.97 -25.07
N ARG A 175 7.82 8.67 -24.14
CA ARG A 175 8.93 8.09 -23.35
C ARG A 175 8.44 6.88 -22.55
N LEU A 176 7.32 7.03 -21.84
CA LEU A 176 6.78 5.96 -21.01
C LEU A 176 6.30 4.77 -21.86
N SER A 177 5.61 5.04 -22.97
CA SER A 177 5.26 4.03 -23.99
C SER A 177 6.48 3.22 -24.42
N ARG A 178 7.57 3.90 -24.81
CA ARG A 178 8.82 3.22 -25.18
C ARG A 178 9.41 2.40 -24.04
N MET A 179 9.31 2.85 -22.79
CA MET A 179 9.80 2.06 -21.64
C MET A 179 8.99 0.77 -21.44
N VAL A 180 7.66 0.84 -21.60
CA VAL A 180 6.78 -0.33 -21.49
C VAL A 180 7.01 -1.31 -22.64
N ASP A 181 7.12 -0.80 -23.87
CA ASP A 181 7.39 -1.57 -25.09
C ASP A 181 8.77 -2.24 -25.05
N ARG A 182 9.80 -1.51 -24.57
CA ARG A 182 11.19 -1.98 -24.49
C ARG A 182 11.54 -2.64 -23.16
N LYS A 183 10.55 -3.11 -22.40
CA LYS A 183 10.81 -3.91 -21.21
C LYS A 183 11.74 -5.08 -21.56
N PRO A 184 12.80 -5.35 -20.78
CA PRO A 184 13.77 -6.39 -21.11
C PRO A 184 13.17 -7.80 -21.23
N VAL A 185 12.08 -8.07 -20.49
CA VAL A 185 11.38 -9.35 -20.51
C VAL A 185 9.89 -9.10 -20.73
N SER A 186 9.29 -9.88 -21.63
CA SER A 186 7.86 -9.74 -21.93
C SER A 186 6.99 -10.26 -20.76
N PRO A 187 5.82 -9.64 -20.53
CA PRO A 187 4.88 -10.08 -19.49
C PRO A 187 4.48 -11.55 -19.63
N SER A 188 4.19 -11.99 -20.85
CA SER A 188 3.81 -13.39 -21.12
C SER A 188 4.94 -14.37 -20.79
N HIS A 189 6.19 -14.00 -21.09
CA HIS A 189 7.34 -14.85 -20.76
C HIS A 189 7.55 -14.95 -19.25
N LEU A 190 7.44 -13.83 -18.51
CA LEU A 190 7.50 -13.84 -17.06
C LEU A 190 6.40 -14.71 -16.46
N LEU A 191 5.16 -14.60 -16.95
CA LEU A 191 4.03 -15.39 -16.46
C LEU A 191 4.28 -16.89 -16.60
N VAL A 192 4.75 -17.32 -17.78
CA VAL A 192 5.05 -18.74 -18.03
C VAL A 192 6.20 -19.21 -17.13
N LYS A 193 7.30 -18.46 -17.06
CA LYS A 193 8.49 -18.86 -16.28
C LYS A 193 8.22 -18.95 -14.79
N TRP A 194 7.49 -17.99 -14.22
CA TRP A 194 7.11 -18.06 -12.81
C TRP A 194 6.10 -19.18 -12.54
N SER A 195 5.22 -19.48 -13.49
CA SER A 195 4.30 -20.62 -13.37
C SER A 195 5.03 -21.96 -13.41
N GLU A 196 5.98 -22.14 -14.33
CA GLU A 196 6.86 -23.32 -14.40
C GLU A 196 7.66 -23.49 -13.11
N PHE A 197 8.27 -22.41 -12.62
CA PHE A 197 9.05 -22.41 -11.38
C PHE A 197 8.22 -22.81 -10.15
N VAL A 198 7.02 -22.25 -10.00
CA VAL A 198 6.13 -22.62 -8.89
C VAL A 198 5.63 -24.06 -9.02
N ALA A 199 5.38 -24.54 -10.24
CA ALA A 199 4.98 -25.92 -10.47
C ALA A 199 6.10 -26.93 -10.12
N GLU A 200 7.35 -26.56 -10.35
CA GLU A 200 8.53 -27.39 -10.04
C GLU A 200 8.83 -27.44 -8.54
N PHE A 201 8.86 -26.29 -7.86
CA PHE A 201 9.31 -26.20 -6.47
C PHE A 201 8.18 -26.28 -5.43
N GLN A 202 6.93 -25.99 -5.81
CA GLN A 202 5.71 -25.99 -5.00
C GLN A 202 5.71 -25.04 -3.79
N THR A 203 6.70 -25.14 -2.90
CA THR A 203 6.90 -24.27 -1.73
C THR A 203 8.10 -23.37 -1.93
N LEU A 204 7.98 -22.11 -1.52
CA LEU A 204 9.03 -21.10 -1.63
C LEU A 204 9.34 -20.49 -0.27
N GLU A 205 9.76 -21.35 0.67
CA GLU A 205 10.04 -20.94 2.06
C GLU A 205 11.07 -19.81 2.18
N ASN A 206 12.01 -19.74 1.22
CA ASN A 206 13.03 -18.70 1.16
C ASN A 206 12.46 -17.31 0.80
N LEU A 207 11.25 -17.25 0.23
CA LEU A 207 10.54 -16.01 -0.09
C LEU A 207 9.49 -15.65 0.97
N GLU A 208 9.30 -16.52 1.97
CA GLU A 208 8.45 -16.22 3.10
C GLU A 208 9.16 -15.31 4.08
N PRO A 209 8.57 -14.18 4.43
CA PRO A 209 9.16 -13.29 5.40
C PRO A 209 9.13 -13.91 6.80
N ALA A 210 10.19 -13.65 7.58
CA ALA A 210 10.31 -14.15 8.94
C ALA A 210 9.16 -13.68 9.86
N GLY A 211 8.54 -12.54 9.54
CA GLY A 211 7.40 -11.99 10.28
C GLY A 211 6.22 -12.96 10.39
N ASN A 212 5.97 -13.77 9.35
CA ASN A 212 4.89 -14.76 9.35
C ASN A 212 5.10 -15.90 10.36
N LYS A 213 6.35 -16.12 10.81
CA LYS A 213 6.69 -17.16 11.78
C LYS A 213 6.66 -16.65 13.23
N LEU A 214 6.47 -15.34 13.44
CA LEU A 214 6.47 -14.71 14.76
C LEU A 214 5.10 -14.77 15.44
N ASN A 215 5.12 -14.97 16.76
CA ASN A 215 3.92 -14.85 17.58
C ASN A 215 3.45 -13.39 17.70
N PHE A 216 2.17 -13.19 18.01
CA PHE A 216 1.55 -11.86 18.13
C PHE A 216 2.37 -10.87 18.99
N PHE A 217 2.90 -11.33 20.13
CA PHE A 217 3.71 -10.50 21.03
C PHE A 217 5.05 -10.08 20.43
N GLN A 218 5.75 -11.01 19.76
CA GLN A 218 7.04 -10.76 19.11
C GLN A 218 6.88 -9.88 17.88
N TYR A 219 5.86 -10.16 17.06
CA TYR A 219 5.53 -9.39 15.86
C TYR A 219 5.27 -7.91 16.16
N HIS A 220 4.62 -7.61 17.29
CA HIS A 220 4.36 -6.25 17.75
C HIS A 220 5.43 -5.72 18.74
N SER A 221 6.47 -6.53 19.01
CA SER A 221 7.53 -6.23 19.98
C SER A 221 7.02 -5.75 21.35
N LEU A 222 5.89 -6.30 21.80
CA LEU A 222 5.24 -5.90 23.06
C LEU A 222 6.10 -6.23 24.28
N ASP A 223 6.87 -7.31 24.19
CA ASP A 223 7.89 -7.73 25.16
C ASP A 223 8.99 -6.67 25.33
N VAL A 224 9.56 -6.18 24.22
CA VAL A 224 10.58 -5.13 24.22
C VAL A 224 10.01 -3.81 24.74
N ILE A 225 8.79 -3.45 24.30
CA ILE A 225 8.11 -2.23 24.77
C ILE A 225 7.88 -2.29 26.28
N ALA A 226 7.35 -3.41 26.80
CA ALA A 226 7.13 -3.58 28.23
C ALA A 226 8.43 -3.50 29.03
N PHE A 227 9.51 -4.10 28.53
CA PHE A 227 10.84 -4.01 29.13
C PHE A 227 11.34 -2.56 29.21
N LEU A 228 11.28 -1.81 28.11
CA LEU A 228 11.70 -0.39 28.08
C LEU A 228 10.85 0.50 28.99
N ILE A 229 9.53 0.28 29.05
CA ILE A 229 8.62 0.98 29.97
C ILE A 229 9.00 0.69 31.42
N SER A 230 9.31 -0.57 31.74
CA SER A 230 9.69 -0.96 33.11
C SER A 230 10.98 -0.27 33.58
N ILE A 231 12.00 -0.20 32.73
CA ILE A 231 13.25 0.51 33.02
C ILE A 231 12.97 2.00 33.26
N THR A 232 12.20 2.62 32.36
CA THR A 232 11.86 4.05 32.46
C THR A 232 11.11 4.33 33.76
N ALA A 233 10.15 3.49 34.13
CA ALA A 233 9.39 3.61 35.38
C ALA A 233 10.29 3.47 36.62
N ILE A 234 11.24 2.53 36.62
CA ILE A 234 12.21 2.34 37.71
C ILE A 234 13.08 3.60 37.88
N VAL A 235 13.60 4.17 36.79
CA VAL A 235 14.40 5.40 36.84
C VAL A 235 13.60 6.56 37.41
N LEU A 236 12.36 6.77 36.92
CA LEU A 236 11.47 7.82 37.43
C LEU A 236 11.13 7.61 38.92
N PHE A 237 10.94 6.36 39.34
CA PHE A 237 10.67 6.02 40.75
C PHE A 237 11.88 6.35 41.65
N ILE A 238 13.09 6.01 41.22
CA ILE A 238 14.33 6.35 41.94
C ILE A 238 14.49 7.88 42.04
N LEU A 239 14.32 8.61 40.93
CA LEU A 239 14.38 10.07 40.92
C LEU A 239 13.35 10.70 41.87
N PHE A 240 12.11 10.20 41.86
CA PHE A 240 11.07 10.65 42.78
C PHE A 240 11.46 10.41 44.25
N LYS A 241 12.04 9.24 44.56
CA LYS A 241 12.53 8.94 45.92
C LYS A 241 13.68 9.86 46.33
N VAL A 242 14.63 10.15 45.44
CA VAL A 242 15.74 11.07 45.70
C VAL A 242 15.25 12.49 45.95
N VAL A 243 14.35 13.00 45.10
CA VAL A 243 13.76 14.34 45.26
C VAL A 243 12.95 14.42 46.56
N LYS A 244 12.13 13.42 46.86
CA LYS A 244 11.37 13.36 48.12
C LYS A 244 12.30 13.31 49.33
N PHE A 245 13.36 12.50 49.28
CA PHE A 245 14.35 12.40 50.36
C PHE A 245 15.10 13.73 50.58
N ALA A 246 15.56 14.36 49.50
CA ALA A 246 16.18 15.68 49.54
C ALA A 246 15.22 16.75 50.09
N GLY A 247 13.97 16.77 49.63
CA GLY A 247 12.93 17.68 50.13
C GLY A 247 12.60 17.47 51.61
N CYS A 248 12.47 16.23 52.06
CA CYS A 248 12.28 15.90 53.48
C CYS A 248 13.49 16.32 54.33
N ARG A 249 14.72 16.14 53.83
CA ARG A 249 15.96 16.59 54.49
C ARG A 249 15.99 18.11 54.62
N ILE A 250 15.69 18.84 53.53
CA ILE A 250 15.62 20.32 53.53
C ILE A 250 14.54 20.81 54.50
N PHE A 251 13.34 20.21 54.49
CA PHE A 251 12.26 20.59 55.41
C PHE A 251 12.62 20.31 56.89
N SER A 252 13.27 19.17 57.17
CA SER A 252 13.74 18.84 58.52
C SER A 252 14.82 19.81 59.02
N PHE A 253 15.75 20.24 58.15
CA PHE A 253 16.75 21.26 58.45
C PHE A 253 16.13 22.65 58.69
N CYS A 254 15.16 23.06 57.88
CA CYS A 254 14.44 24.32 58.07
C CYS A 254 13.64 24.34 59.39
N LYS A 255 13.04 23.21 59.79
CA LYS A 255 12.31 23.09 61.06
C LYS A 255 13.24 23.16 62.28
N GLN A 256 14.41 22.51 62.22
CA GLN A 256 15.43 22.60 63.27
C GLN A 256 16.03 24.01 63.42
N LYS A 257 16.20 24.76 62.33
CA LYS A 257 16.61 26.18 62.41
C LYS A 257 15.56 27.06 63.06
N LYS A 258 14.27 26.81 62.80
CA LYS A 258 13.16 27.61 63.36
C LYS A 258 12.99 27.41 64.87
N GLN A 259 13.17 26.18 65.37
CA GLN A 259 13.13 25.87 66.82
C GLN A 259 14.33 26.38 67.63
N LYS A 260 15.44 26.78 66.98
CA LYS A 260 16.61 27.40 67.64
C LYS A 260 16.55 28.93 67.65
N ALA A 261 15.54 29.52 67.02
CA ALA A 261 15.39 30.97 66.87
C ALA A 261 14.22 31.56 67.69
N GLU A 262 13.44 30.70 68.37
CA GLU A 262 12.57 31.03 69.51
C GLU A 262 13.31 30.71 70.81
#